data_AF-X1EQQ4-F1
#
_entry.id   AF-X1EQQ4-F1
#
_cell.length_a   1.000
_cell.length_b   1.000
_cell.length_c   1.000
_cell.angle_alpha   90.00
_cell.angle_beta   90.00
_cell.angle_gamma   90.00
#
_symmetry.space_group_name_H-M   'P 1'
#
loop_
_entity.id
_entity.type
_entity.pdbx_description
1 polymer ?
#
loop_
_entity_poly.entity_id
_entity_poly.type
_entity_poly.pdbx_seq_one_letter_code
_entity_poly.pdbx_strand_id
1 'polypeptide(L)'
;QKKPYLDVKDCVEGMIFGFENSDEQINFFNLGCDSTTQVTRIAEIVVEEMGLDNVKFKYTGGKRGWKGDVPHFQFNVEKIGIIGWRAKYSSDEVIKKAVRDALDANI
;
A
#
# COMPACT_ATOMS: atom_id res chain seq x y z
N GLN A 1 -4.77 9.62 -8.77
CA GLN A 1 -5.27 8.37 -8.16
C GLN A 1 -4.67 8.23 -6.76
N LYS A 2 -5.35 7.56 -5.82
CA LYS A 2 -4.91 7.41 -4.42
C LYS A 2 -5.31 6.04 -3.86
N LYS A 3 -4.35 5.21 -3.43
CA LYS A 3 -4.56 3.79 -3.06
C LYS A 3 -3.74 3.43 -1.80
N PRO A 4 -4.18 2.47 -0.96
CA PRO A 4 -3.39 1.94 0.15
C PRO A 4 -2.35 0.94 -0.37
N TYR A 5 -1.16 0.94 0.23
CA TYR A 5 -0.11 -0.05 0.02
C TYR A 5 0.23 -0.73 1.35
N LEU A 6 0.29 -2.05 1.34
CA LEU A 6 0.55 -2.89 2.50
C LEU A 6 1.90 -3.60 2.29
N ASP A 7 2.73 -3.66 3.33
CA ASP A 7 3.97 -4.42 3.28
C ASP A 7 3.67 -5.91 3.06
N VAL A 8 4.51 -6.59 2.27
CA VAL A 8 4.30 -8.01 1.95
C VAL A 8 4.38 -8.89 3.19
N LYS A 9 5.24 -8.56 4.17
CA LYS A 9 5.35 -9.32 5.43
C LYS A 9 4.10 -9.09 6.28
N ASP A 10 3.64 -7.85 6.39
CA ASP A 10 2.39 -7.54 7.10
C ASP A 10 1.20 -8.29 6.46
N CYS A 11 1.14 -8.35 5.14
CA CYS A 11 0.08 -9.10 4.42
C CYS A 11 0.09 -10.59 4.80
N VAL A 12 1.26 -11.25 4.76
CA VAL A 12 1.40 -12.67 5.11
C VAL A 12 1.10 -12.90 6.59
N GLU A 13 1.63 -12.07 7.48
CA GLU A 13 1.35 -12.13 8.92
C GLU A 13 -0.14 -11.94 9.19
N GLY A 14 -0.82 -11.04 8.50
CA GLY A 14 -2.28 -10.82 8.62
C GLY A 14 -3.12 -11.99 8.14
N MET A 15 -2.69 -12.68 7.07
CA MET A 15 -3.35 -13.91 6.60
C MET A 15 -3.23 -15.03 7.64
N ILE A 16 -2.01 -15.24 8.19
CA ILE A 16 -1.76 -16.26 9.22
C ILE A 16 -2.53 -15.90 10.49
N PHE A 17 -2.48 -14.65 10.93
CA PHE A 17 -3.20 -14.19 12.12
C PHE A 17 -4.69 -14.43 11.99
N GLY A 18 -5.30 -14.05 10.86
CA GLY A 18 -6.73 -14.26 10.62
C GLY A 18 -7.09 -15.74 10.65
N PHE A 19 -6.24 -16.60 10.10
CA PHE A 19 -6.43 -18.06 10.14
C PHE A 19 -6.35 -18.63 11.57
N GLU A 20 -5.41 -18.17 12.38
CA GLU A 20 -5.19 -18.68 13.75
C GLU A 20 -6.18 -18.14 14.79
N ASN A 21 -6.79 -16.97 14.55
CA ASN A 21 -7.60 -16.24 15.52
C ASN A 21 -9.07 -16.09 15.10
N SER A 22 -9.59 -16.98 14.24
CA SER A 22 -11.00 -16.98 13.84
C SER A 22 -11.55 -18.39 13.65
N ASP A 23 -12.84 -18.58 13.98
CA ASP A 23 -13.47 -19.91 14.10
C ASP A 23 -14.88 -19.99 13.49
N GLU A 24 -15.36 -18.95 12.80
CA GLU A 24 -16.64 -19.02 12.09
C GLU A 24 -16.58 -20.00 10.90
N GLN A 25 -17.75 -20.45 10.44
CA GLN A 25 -17.84 -21.29 9.24
C GLN A 25 -17.20 -20.62 8.01
N ILE A 26 -17.31 -19.30 7.90
CA ILE A 26 -16.69 -18.49 6.85
C ILE A 26 -16.08 -17.24 7.47
N ASN A 27 -14.76 -17.16 7.46
CA ASN A 27 -14.02 -15.98 7.90
C ASN A 27 -13.56 -15.18 6.68
N PHE A 28 -14.04 -13.94 6.55
CA PHE A 28 -13.61 -13.01 5.51
C PHE A 28 -13.14 -11.70 6.15
N PHE A 29 -11.98 -11.21 5.75
CA PHE A 29 -11.34 -10.01 6.28
C PHE A 29 -10.70 -9.21 5.14
N ASN A 30 -10.71 -7.89 5.25
CA ASN A 30 -9.83 -7.06 4.44
C ASN A 30 -8.51 -6.87 5.19
N LEU A 31 -7.40 -7.01 4.48
CA LEU A 31 -6.06 -6.64 4.96
C LEU A 31 -5.62 -5.35 4.29
N GLY A 32 -5.13 -4.41 5.08
CA GLY A 32 -4.69 -3.10 4.60
C GLY A 32 -4.17 -2.22 5.73
N CYS A 33 -3.61 -1.08 5.36
CA CYS A 33 -3.22 -0.01 6.28
C CYS A 33 -4.32 1.06 6.40
N ASP A 34 -4.17 1.94 7.38
CA ASP A 34 -5.10 3.04 7.68
C ASP A 34 -4.87 4.30 6.81
N SER A 35 -3.88 4.25 5.93
CA SER A 35 -3.43 5.37 5.10
C SER A 35 -3.43 5.03 3.62
N THR A 36 -3.30 6.05 2.78
CA THR A 36 -3.33 5.91 1.32
C THR A 36 -2.34 6.87 0.67
N THR A 37 -1.67 6.40 -0.37
CA THR A 37 -0.65 7.18 -1.11
C THR A 37 -1.19 7.63 -2.45
N GLN A 38 -0.94 8.89 -2.82
CA GLN A 38 -1.25 9.40 -4.15
C GLN A 38 -0.17 8.99 -5.15
N VAL A 39 -0.53 8.75 -6.41
CA VAL A 39 0.47 8.36 -7.44
C VAL A 39 1.57 9.40 -7.60
N THR A 40 1.26 10.69 -7.52
CA THR A 40 2.28 11.75 -7.52
C THR A 40 3.23 11.62 -6.32
N ARG A 41 2.71 11.25 -5.14
CA ARG A 41 3.53 11.04 -3.94
C ARG A 41 4.48 9.85 -4.11
N ILE A 42 4.06 8.80 -4.81
CA ILE A 42 4.96 7.69 -5.17
C ILE A 42 6.13 8.20 -6.02
N ALA A 43 5.85 9.01 -7.05
CA ALA A 43 6.89 9.58 -7.90
C ALA A 43 7.84 10.50 -7.12
N GLU A 44 7.32 11.29 -6.18
CA GLU A 44 8.14 12.10 -5.27
C GLU A 44 9.05 11.24 -4.39
N ILE A 45 8.52 10.17 -3.77
CA ILE A 45 9.32 9.24 -2.96
C ILE A 45 10.44 8.61 -3.79
N VAL A 46 10.18 8.23 -5.04
CA VAL A 46 11.23 7.70 -5.94
C VAL A 46 12.32 8.74 -6.18
N VAL A 47 11.96 9.98 -6.49
CA VAL A 47 12.93 11.07 -6.68
C VAL A 47 13.75 11.33 -5.41
N GLU A 48 13.09 11.36 -4.26
CA GLU A 48 13.71 11.53 -2.94
C GLU A 48 14.75 10.42 -2.66
N GLU A 49 14.37 9.14 -2.83
CA GLU A 49 15.25 8.00 -2.54
C GLU A 49 16.38 7.82 -3.57
N MET A 50 16.18 8.27 -4.82
CA MET A 50 17.23 8.29 -5.82
C MET A 50 18.19 9.48 -5.68
N GLY A 51 17.89 10.46 -4.82
CA GLY A 51 18.70 11.67 -4.66
C GLY A 51 18.76 12.53 -5.93
N LEU A 52 17.67 12.58 -6.70
CA LEU A 52 17.62 13.33 -7.97
C LEU A 52 17.10 14.75 -7.76
N ASP A 53 17.80 15.72 -8.36
CA ASP A 53 17.37 17.12 -8.38
C ASP A 53 16.71 17.51 -9.71
N ASN A 54 15.87 18.55 -9.68
CA ASN A 54 15.27 19.18 -10.87
C ASN A 54 14.41 18.25 -11.75
N VAL A 55 13.85 17.19 -11.18
CA VAL A 55 12.95 16.26 -11.90
C VAL A 55 11.63 16.96 -12.25
N LYS A 56 11.18 16.80 -13.50
CA LYS A 56 9.91 17.35 -13.99
C LYS A 56 8.89 16.23 -14.21
N PHE A 57 7.79 16.26 -13.46
CA PHE A 57 6.68 15.34 -13.67
C PHE A 57 5.80 15.80 -14.84
N LYS A 58 5.58 14.89 -15.81
CA LYS A 58 4.63 15.08 -16.90
C LYS A 58 3.49 14.08 -16.73
N TYR A 59 2.26 14.58 -16.79
CA TYR A 59 1.06 13.78 -16.59
C TYR A 59 0.37 13.54 -17.93
N THR A 60 0.06 12.28 -18.22
CA THR A 60 -0.63 11.87 -19.45
C THR A 60 -1.96 11.24 -19.08
N GLY A 61 -3.02 12.05 -18.90
CA GLY A 61 -4.35 11.51 -18.61
C GLY A 61 -5.34 12.45 -17.91
N GLY A 62 -6.50 11.90 -17.53
CA GLY A 62 -7.56 12.55 -16.76
C GLY A 62 -7.70 11.97 -15.35
N LYS A 63 -8.93 11.87 -14.81
CA LYS A 63 -9.17 11.38 -13.43
C LYS A 63 -8.75 9.91 -13.15
N ARG A 64 -8.40 9.13 -14.17
CA ARG A 64 -8.03 7.70 -14.10
C ARG A 64 -6.98 7.35 -15.15
N GLY A 65 -6.21 6.28 -14.91
CA GLY A 65 -5.18 5.82 -15.84
C GLY A 65 -5.74 5.13 -17.09
N TRP A 66 -6.72 4.26 -16.91
CA TRP A 66 -7.38 3.51 -18.00
C TRP A 66 -8.85 3.23 -17.67
N LYS A 67 -9.63 2.73 -18.64
CA LYS A 67 -11.03 2.35 -18.43
C LYS A 67 -11.10 1.19 -17.42
N GLY A 68 -11.80 1.40 -16.31
CA GLY A 68 -11.91 0.42 -15.22
C GLY A 68 -10.96 0.67 -14.04
N ASP A 69 -10.00 1.60 -14.16
CA ASP A 69 -9.15 1.99 -13.03
C ASP A 69 -9.96 2.77 -11.98
N VAL A 70 -9.86 2.33 -10.72
CA VAL A 70 -10.51 2.94 -9.56
C VAL A 70 -9.68 4.14 -9.11
N PRO A 71 -10.22 5.38 -9.19
CA PRO A 71 -9.43 6.58 -8.89
C PRO A 71 -8.98 6.66 -7.44
N HIS A 72 -9.82 6.20 -6.52
CA HIS A 72 -9.54 6.16 -5.09
C HIS A 72 -10.30 5.01 -4.44
N PHE A 73 -9.62 4.27 -3.56
CA PHE A 73 -10.25 3.35 -2.63
C PHE A 73 -9.40 3.24 -1.36
N GLN A 74 -10.02 2.73 -0.31
CA GLN A 74 -9.39 2.30 0.94
C GLN A 74 -10.21 1.13 1.49
N PHE A 75 -9.54 0.13 2.05
CA PHE A 75 -10.24 -0.99 2.67
C PHE A 75 -10.76 -0.61 4.07
N ASN A 76 -11.98 -1.02 4.41
CA ASN A 76 -12.39 -1.07 5.81
C ASN A 76 -11.73 -2.31 6.44
N VAL A 77 -10.79 -2.07 7.36
CA VAL A 77 -10.01 -3.09 8.09
C VAL A 77 -10.48 -3.28 9.54
N GLU A 78 -11.64 -2.73 9.92
CA GLU A 78 -12.17 -2.80 11.29
C GLU A 78 -12.35 -4.24 11.75
N LYS A 79 -12.89 -5.12 10.89
CA LYS A 79 -13.20 -6.50 11.26
C LYS A 79 -11.97 -7.27 11.76
N ILE A 80 -10.84 -7.14 11.08
CA ILE A 80 -9.60 -7.80 11.53
C ILE A 80 -8.92 -7.03 12.67
N GLY A 81 -9.09 -5.70 12.71
CA GLY A 81 -8.64 -4.86 13.81
C GLY A 81 -9.31 -5.19 15.15
N ILE A 82 -10.57 -5.62 15.14
CA ILE A 82 -11.32 -6.05 16.33
C ILE A 82 -10.68 -7.28 16.97
N ILE A 83 -10.19 -8.23 16.16
CA ILE A 83 -9.53 -9.44 16.65
C ILE A 83 -8.04 -9.25 16.94
N GLY A 84 -7.47 -8.07 16.65
CA GLY A 84 -6.18 -7.65 17.18
C GLY A 84 -5.07 -7.39 16.15
N TRP A 85 -5.31 -7.62 14.86
CA TRP A 85 -4.29 -7.37 13.84
C TRP A 85 -4.37 -5.96 13.25
N ARG A 86 -3.21 -5.33 13.07
CA ARG A 86 -3.05 -4.06 12.34
C ARG A 86 -1.74 -4.07 11.56
N ALA A 87 -1.73 -3.38 10.41
CA ALA A 87 -0.51 -3.10 9.66
C ALA A 87 0.47 -2.28 10.52
N LYS A 88 1.77 -2.56 10.37
CA LYS A 88 2.84 -1.91 11.12
C LYS A 88 3.28 -0.59 10.50
N TYR A 89 3.09 -0.47 9.19
CA TYR A 89 3.55 0.65 8.39
C TYR A 89 2.39 1.39 7.72
N SER A 90 2.56 2.70 7.57
CA SER A 90 1.73 3.51 6.70
C SER A 90 2.02 3.21 5.22
N SER A 91 1.06 3.55 4.36
CA SER A 91 1.18 3.38 2.91
C SER A 91 2.44 4.06 2.33
N ASP A 92 2.80 5.26 2.80
CA ASP A 92 3.99 5.99 2.34
C ASP A 92 5.29 5.32 2.82
N GLU A 93 5.33 4.80 4.04
CA GLU A 93 6.48 4.05 4.57
C GLU A 93 6.73 2.76 3.79
N VAL A 94 5.66 2.03 3.44
CA VAL A 94 5.74 0.82 2.61
C VAL A 94 6.32 1.16 1.23
N ILE A 95 5.83 2.23 0.59
CA ILE A 95 6.35 2.67 -0.72
C ILE A 95 7.84 3.04 -0.60
N LYS A 96 8.22 3.82 0.42
CA LYS A 96 9.62 4.21 0.65
C LYS A 96 10.52 2.98 0.83
N LYS A 97 10.07 2.01 1.62
CA LYS A 97 10.78 0.75 1.80
C LYS A 97 10.92 -0.01 0.48
N ALA A 98 9.84 -0.16 -0.28
CA ALA A 98 9.86 -0.87 -1.56
C ALA A 98 10.79 -0.22 -2.59
N VAL A 99 10.86 1.12 -2.62
CA VAL A 99 11.80 1.85 -3.48
C VAL A 99 13.25 1.56 -3.09
N ARG A 100 13.58 1.59 -1.80
CA ARG A 100 14.92 1.22 -1.31
C ARG A 100 15.29 -0.21 -1.69
N ASP A 101 14.39 -1.15 -1.41
CA ASP A 101 14.60 -2.56 -1.75
C ASP A 101 14.87 -2.72 -3.27
N ALA A 102 14.17 -1.97 -4.12
CA ALA A 102 14.36 -2.00 -5.57
C ALA A 102 15.70 -1.38 -6.02
N LEU A 103 16.13 -0.28 -5.39
CA LEU A 103 17.44 0.36 -5.68
C LEU A 103 18.61 -0.54 -5.22
N ASP A 104 18.47 -1.19 -4.06
CA ASP A 104 19.48 -2.10 -3.51
C ASP A 104 19.58 -3.42 -4.31
N ALA A 105 18.49 -3.83 -4.97
CA ALA A 105 18.44 -5.08 -5.73
C ALA A 105 19.28 -5.09 -7.02
N ASN A 106 19.91 -3.96 -7.41
CA ASN A 106 20.79 -3.84 -8.57
C ASN A 106 20.16 -4.40 -9.87
N ILE A 107 18.85 -4.18 -10.05
CA ILE A 107 18.09 -4.57 -11.26
C ILE A 107 18.28 -3.52 -12.36
#